data_AF-A0A1W0AC03-F1
#
_entry.id   AF-A0A1W0AC03-F1
#
_cell.length_a   1.000
_cell.length_b   1.000
_cell.length_c   1.000
_cell.angle_alpha   90.00
_cell.angle_beta   90.00
_cell.angle_gamma   90.00
#
_symmetry.space_group_name_H-M   'P 1'
#
loop_
_entity.id
_entity.type
_entity.pdbx_description
1 polymer ?
#
loop_
_entity_poly.entity_id
_entity_poly.type
_entity_poly.pdbx_seq_one_letter_code
_entity_poly.pdbx_strand_id
1 'polypeptide(L)'
;MALAQVISSVRRLFRAPTFFPQVELLNGMMFEDDHEEEVNDALWLACPKSKVTPSRKKIRNNDPSKRLKNIVHLQSCEHCGAKKLRHRLCMDCFKKGTYFTS
;
A
#
# COMPACT_ATOMS: atom_id res chain seq x y z
N MET A 1 -33.77 13.63 8.11
CA MET A 1 -32.40 13.90 7.62
C MET A 1 -31.43 12.71 7.78
N ALA A 2 -31.55 11.87 8.82
CA ALA A 2 -30.64 10.73 9.04
C ALA A 2 -30.81 9.56 8.04
N LEU A 3 -32.05 9.24 7.62
CA LEU A 3 -32.30 8.11 6.70
C LEU A 3 -31.75 8.33 5.29
N ALA A 4 -31.72 9.58 4.80
CA ALA A 4 -31.16 9.93 3.50
C ALA A 4 -29.63 9.69 3.43
N GLN A 5 -28.93 9.88 4.55
CA GLN A 5 -27.48 9.68 4.63
C GLN A 5 -27.10 8.19 4.54
N VAL A 6 -27.92 7.30 5.11
CA VAL A 6 -27.68 5.85 5.08
C VAL A 6 -27.85 5.29 3.66
N ILE A 7 -28.89 5.71 2.93
CA ILE A 7 -29.14 5.27 1.54
C ILE A 7 -28.01 5.73 0.59
N SER A 8 -27.45 6.93 0.82
CA SER A 8 -26.32 7.44 0.03
C SER A 8 -25.01 6.67 0.27
N SER A 9 -24.85 6.08 1.46
CA SER A 9 -23.64 5.35 1.86
C SER A 9 -23.60 3.93 1.30
N VAL A 10 -24.76 3.26 1.20
CA VAL A 10 -24.86 1.93 0.58
C VAL A 10 -24.63 2.01 -0.94
N ARG A 11 -25.09 3.07 -1.61
CA ARG A 11 -24.84 3.28 -3.05
C ARG A 11 -23.36 3.50 -3.41
N ARG A 12 -22.54 4.00 -2.47
CA ARG A 12 -21.09 4.14 -2.68
C ARG A 12 -20.33 2.82 -2.59
N LEU A 13 -20.85 1.84 -1.86
CA LEU A 13 -20.24 0.51 -1.76
C LEU A 13 -20.46 -0.36 -3.01
N PHE A 14 -21.48 -0.05 -3.82
CA PHE A 14 -21.77 -0.75 -5.08
C PHE A 14 -21.36 0.03 -6.34
N ARG A 15 -20.68 1.18 -6.20
CA ARG A 15 -20.09 1.86 -7.36
C ARG A 15 -18.84 1.08 -7.75
N ALA A 16 -18.98 0.20 -8.73
CA ALA A 16 -17.84 -0.41 -9.41
C ALA A 16 -16.86 0.72 -9.78
N PRO A 17 -15.54 0.57 -9.53
CA PRO A 17 -14.59 1.57 -9.96
C PRO A 17 -14.70 1.65 -11.49
N THR A 18 -15.16 2.79 -11.99
CA THR A 18 -15.02 3.16 -13.39
C THR A 18 -13.54 3.46 -13.64
N PHE A 19 -12.72 2.42 -13.59
CA PHE A 19 -11.36 2.38 -14.12
C PHE A 19 -11.43 1.82 -15.54
N PHE A 20 -12.38 2.32 -16.33
CA PHE A 20 -12.37 2.14 -17.77
C PHE A 20 -12.00 3.51 -18.34
N PRO A 21 -10.83 3.66 -18.97
CA PRO A 21 -10.54 4.89 -19.69
C PRO A 21 -11.55 5.01 -20.83
N GLN A 22 -12.25 6.13 -20.86
CA GLN A 22 -13.11 6.51 -21.98
C GLN A 22 -12.17 6.89 -23.13
N VAL A 23 -11.91 5.95 -24.03
CA VAL A 23 -11.08 6.19 -25.21
C VAL A 23 -11.93 7.00 -26.19
N GLU A 24 -11.63 8.30 -26.30
CA GLU A 24 -12.23 9.18 -27.29
C GLU A 24 -11.76 8.76 -28.69
N LEU A 25 -12.72 8.37 -29.53
CA LEU A 25 -12.52 8.00 -30.94
C LEU A 25 -12.11 9.23 -31.76
N LEU A 26 -10.83 9.27 -32.16
CA LEU A 26 -10.33 10.16 -33.19
C LEU A 26 -9.69 9.29 -34.29
N ASN A 27 -10.43 9.19 -35.41
CA ASN A 27 -10.06 8.42 -36.59
C ASN A 27 -8.68 8.81 -37.13
N GLY A 28 -7.88 7.80 -37.50
CA GLY A 28 -6.98 7.94 -38.64
C GLY A 28 -5.52 7.53 -38.45
N MET A 29 -5.24 6.39 -37.81
CA MET A 29 -4.01 5.61 -38.08
C MET A 29 -4.37 4.14 -37.90
N MET A 30 -4.38 3.35 -38.98
CA MET A 30 -4.37 1.90 -38.84
C MET A 30 -2.94 1.50 -38.46
N PHE A 31 -2.68 1.41 -37.16
CA PHE A 31 -1.65 0.50 -36.68
C PHE A 31 -2.24 -0.91 -36.76
N GLU A 32 -1.44 -1.88 -37.18
CA GLU A 32 -1.84 -3.30 -37.08
C GLU A 32 -1.96 -3.62 -35.58
N ASP A 33 -3.16 -3.45 -35.04
CA ASP A 33 -3.56 -3.61 -33.63
C ASP A 33 -3.63 -5.10 -33.20
N ASP A 34 -3.06 -6.03 -33.97
CA ASP A 34 -3.04 -7.46 -33.65
C ASP A 34 -2.27 -7.74 -32.34
N HIS A 35 -1.28 -6.91 -32.02
CA HIS A 35 -0.54 -7.03 -30.76
C HIS A 35 -1.31 -6.53 -29.54
N GLU A 36 -2.28 -5.62 -29.67
CA GLU A 36 -3.06 -5.15 -28.53
C GLU A 36 -4.14 -6.16 -28.13
N GLU A 37 -4.81 -6.82 -29.08
CA GLU A 37 -5.78 -7.89 -28.78
C GLU A 37 -5.13 -9.09 -28.08
N GLU A 38 -3.96 -9.55 -28.54
CA GLU A 38 -3.25 -10.67 -27.89
C GLU A 38 -2.80 -10.34 -26.44
N VAL A 39 -2.34 -9.12 -26.19
CA VAL A 39 -1.91 -8.69 -24.85
C VAL A 39 -3.12 -8.53 -23.93
N ASN A 40 -4.24 -8.01 -24.45
CA ASN A 40 -5.49 -7.91 -23.71
C ASN A 40 -6.01 -9.30 -23.31
N ASP A 41 -6.02 -10.27 -24.24
CA ASP A 41 -6.42 -11.65 -23.97
C ASP A 41 -5.50 -12.34 -22.96
N ALA A 42 -4.19 -12.13 -23.05
CA ALA A 42 -3.24 -12.66 -22.07
C ALA A 42 -3.52 -12.14 -20.65
N LEU A 43 -3.94 -10.88 -20.50
CA LEU A 43 -4.28 -10.28 -19.22
C LEU A 43 -5.58 -10.86 -18.64
N TRP A 44 -6.61 -11.08 -19.47
CA TRP A 44 -7.86 -11.73 -19.07
C TRP A 44 -7.65 -13.19 -18.63
N LEU A 45 -6.67 -13.88 -19.22
CA LEU A 45 -6.30 -15.25 -18.87
C LEU A 45 -5.34 -15.35 -17.67
N ALA A 46 -4.72 -14.24 -17.24
CA ALA A 46 -3.78 -14.19 -16.12
C ALA A 46 -4.43 -14.28 -14.72
N CYS A 47 -5.68 -14.72 -14.63
CA CYS A 47 -6.37 -14.92 -13.36
C CYS A 47 -5.76 -16.12 -12.59
N PRO A 48 -5.56 -16.02 -11.26
CA PRO A 48 -5.14 -17.16 -10.46
C PRO A 48 -6.08 -18.35 -10.66
N LYS A 49 -5.56 -19.43 -11.25
CA LYS A 49 -6.37 -20.61 -11.60
C LYS A 49 -7.06 -21.26 -10.40
N SER A 50 -6.45 -21.18 -9.21
CA SER A 50 -6.98 -21.80 -8.00
C SER A 50 -6.63 -21.02 -6.73
N LYS A 51 -7.43 -21.24 -5.68
CA LYS A 51 -7.25 -20.63 -4.36
C LYS A 51 -5.96 -21.14 -3.71
N VAL A 52 -5.11 -20.24 -3.24
CA VAL A 52 -3.93 -20.58 -2.44
C VAL A 52 -4.35 -21.15 -1.09
N THR A 53 -3.82 -22.32 -0.72
CA THR A 53 -4.14 -22.96 0.56
C THR A 53 -3.62 -22.14 1.74
N PRO A 54 -4.27 -22.19 2.93
CA PRO A 54 -3.81 -21.46 4.11
C PRO A 54 -2.37 -21.80 4.51
N SER A 55 -1.97 -23.06 4.36
CA SER A 55 -0.60 -23.52 4.63
C SER A 55 0.43 -22.80 3.74
N ARG A 56 0.20 -22.76 2.41
CA ARG A 56 1.10 -22.09 1.46
C ARG A 56 1.18 -20.58 1.72
N LYS A 57 0.04 -19.95 2.06
CA LYS A 57 0.01 -18.53 2.45
C LYS A 57 0.80 -18.28 3.74
N LYS A 58 0.69 -19.17 4.73
CA LYS A 58 1.41 -19.06 6.02
C LYS A 58 2.93 -19.14 5.83
N ILE A 59 3.40 -20.09 5.02
CA ILE A 59 4.84 -20.23 4.71
C ILE A 59 5.35 -18.94 4.06
N ARG A 60 4.72 -18.52 2.95
CA ARG A 60 5.09 -17.29 2.21
C ARG A 60 5.08 -16.03 3.07
N ASN A 61 4.19 -15.95 4.06
CA ASN A 61 4.11 -14.77 4.92
C ASN A 61 5.12 -14.81 6.08
N ASN A 62 5.49 -16.01 6.54
CA ASN A 62 6.43 -16.20 7.65
C ASN A 62 7.88 -16.43 7.20
N ASP A 63 8.18 -16.29 5.91
CA ASP A 63 9.54 -16.35 5.39
C ASP A 63 10.48 -15.46 6.23
N PRO A 64 11.67 -15.93 6.63
CA PRO A 64 12.61 -15.17 7.47
C PRO A 64 13.04 -13.82 6.87
N SER A 65 12.96 -13.69 5.55
CA SER A 65 13.23 -12.45 4.82
C SER A 65 12.19 -11.35 5.07
N LYS A 66 10.92 -11.73 5.26
CA LYS A 66 9.80 -10.82 5.50
C LYS A 66 9.53 -10.59 6.99
N ARG A 67 10.10 -11.43 7.86
CA ARG A 67 9.93 -11.32 9.30
C ARG A 67 10.55 -10.01 9.80
N LEU A 68 9.83 -9.32 10.68
CA LEU A 68 10.34 -8.12 11.34
C LEU A 68 11.61 -8.48 12.12
N LYS A 69 12.72 -7.81 11.77
CA LYS A 69 14.00 -7.98 12.45
C LYS A 69 14.00 -7.12 13.71
N ASN A 70 14.54 -7.66 14.79
CA ASN A 70 14.70 -6.91 16.04
C ASN A 70 15.67 -5.74 15.82
N ILE A 71 15.29 -4.56 16.30
CA ILE A 71 16.14 -3.37 16.24
C ILE A 71 17.17 -3.48 17.38
N VAL A 72 18.44 -3.67 17.02
CA VAL A 72 19.54 -3.83 18.00
C VAL A 72 20.17 -2.51 18.43
N HIS A 73 19.95 -1.44 17.67
CA HIS A 73 20.64 -0.16 17.84
C HIS A 73 19.82 0.87 18.63
N LEU A 74 19.12 0.42 19.69
CA LEU A 74 18.51 1.31 20.68
C LEU A 74 19.57 1.71 21.71
N GLN A 75 19.67 2.99 22.01
CA GLN A 75 20.59 3.56 23.01
C GLN A 75 19.79 4.47 23.96
N SER A 76 20.24 4.65 25.19
CA SER A 76 19.64 5.64 26.09
C SER A 76 20.03 7.06 25.67
N CYS A 77 19.12 8.01 25.85
CA CYS A 77 19.40 9.43 25.66
C CYS A 77 20.14 9.99 26.88
N GLU A 78 21.17 10.80 26.65
CA GLU A 78 22.02 11.38 27.71
C GLU A 78 21.27 12.38 28.62
N HIS A 79 20.31 13.13 28.07
CA HIS A 79 19.56 14.13 28.85
C HIS A 79 18.35 13.57 29.61
N CYS A 80 17.53 12.74 28.95
CA CYS A 80 16.23 12.29 29.50
C CYS A 80 16.18 10.81 29.86
N GLY A 81 17.21 10.02 29.53
CA GLY A 81 17.23 8.57 29.74
C GLY A 81 16.30 7.76 28.83
N ALA A 82 15.43 8.39 28.04
CA ALA A 82 14.54 7.70 27.10
C ALA A 82 15.33 6.96 26.00
N LYS A 83 14.81 5.83 25.52
CA LYS A 83 15.46 5.07 24.45
C LYS A 83 15.32 5.80 23.12
N LYS A 84 16.44 6.06 22.46
CA LYS A 84 16.55 6.62 21.12
C LYS A 84 17.20 5.63 20.15
N LEU A 85 16.98 5.82 18.86
CA LEU A 85 17.73 5.12 17.82
C LEU A 85 19.14 5.71 17.71
N ARG A 86 20.12 4.88 17.38
CA ARG A 86 21.49 5.33 17.09
C ARG A 86 21.48 6.35 15.94
N HIS A 87 22.25 7.43 16.07
CA HIS A 87 22.35 8.55 15.12
C HIS A 87 21.09 9.39 14.90
N ARG A 88 20.06 9.27 15.77
CA ARG A 88 18.89 10.16 15.76
C ARG A 88 18.81 10.95 17.05
N LEU A 89 18.29 12.18 16.96
CA LEU A 89 17.94 12.97 18.14
C LEU A 89 16.78 12.30 18.89
N CYS A 90 16.77 12.45 20.21
CA CYS A 90 15.66 11.97 21.02
C CYS A 90 14.42 12.83 20.74
N MET A 91 13.31 12.19 20.36
CA MET A 91 12.06 12.87 20.02
C MET A 91 11.49 13.64 21.22
N ASP A 92 11.63 13.11 22.43
CA ASP A 92 11.11 13.75 23.64
C ASP A 92 11.88 15.03 23.99
N CYS A 93 13.22 14.98 23.90
CA CYS A 93 14.07 16.15 24.12
C CYS A 93 13.93 17.18 23.00
N PHE A 94 13.77 16.73 21.75
CA PHE A 94 13.52 17.63 20.62
C PHE A 94 12.19 18.38 20.80
N LYS A 95 11.12 17.68 21.19
CA LYS A 95 9.81 18.29 21.45
C LYS A 95 9.84 19.30 22.61
N LYS A 96 10.66 19.05 23.62
CA LYS A 96 10.85 19.95 24.78
C LYS A 96 11.76 21.15 24.47
N GLY A 97 12.45 21.17 23.33
CA GLY A 97 13.36 22.25 22.97
C GLY A 97 14.69 22.27 23.74
N THR A 98 15.00 21.23 24.53
CA THR A 98 16.16 21.23 25.44
C THR A 98 17.52 21.25 24.74
N TYR A 99 17.58 20.92 23.45
CA TYR A 99 18.82 20.95 22.66
C TYR A 99 19.19 22.34 22.14
N PHE A 100 18.25 23.28 22.13
CA PHE A 100 18.44 24.61 21.52
C PHE A 100 18.70 25.71 22.54
N THR A 101 18.47 25.43 23.82
CA THR A 101 18.70 26.34 24.93
C THR A 101 20.07 26.02 25.55
N SER A 102 21.14 26.42 24.87
CA SER A 102 22.48 26.54 25.46
C SER A 102 22.66 27.94 26.01
#